data_AF-A0AAW0KP95-F1
#
_entry.id   AF-A0AAW0KP95-F1
#
_cell.length_a   1.000
_cell.length_b   1.000
_cell.length_c   1.000
_cell.angle_alpha   90.00
_cell.angle_beta   90.00
_cell.angle_gamma   90.00
#
_symmetry.space_group_name_H-M   'P 1'
#
loop_
_entity.id
_entity.type
_entity.pdbx_description
1 polymer ?
#
loop_
_entity_poly.entity_id
_entity_poly.type
_entity_poly.pdbx_seq_one_letter_code
_entity_poly.pdbx_strand_id
1 'polypeptide(L)'
;MSLRRVDEQEEEEDEERRRQRKAEEALEVKSLRRIISAYLNYPDAAEEDVKRYERSYKKLPPAHKALLSHFPLKFQRIRRCVSINSYFIFNMLQEFEPPLDMSQDVDSGEDPLRENVPNGHLFLGGRNVHYCQLNSTIGSLCFSASDQGCSAEGSNVMCKSPKWENTNEEMEAESHHEPIIGRCPPGFKYDEERDKCGGNEITNLNGNVSSSFHEWLDPSFQLNVPLVDVDKVRCVIRNIVRDWAAEGQKERDQCYKPILEELDVLFPNRETSSPPSCLVPGAGLGRLALEISCLGFISQGNEFSYYMMICSSFILNHTQTAGEWTIYPWIHSNCNSLSDNDQLRPVSIPDIHPASAGITEGFSMCGGDFVEVYSDPSQMGSWDAVVTCFFIDTAHNIIEYIEIISRILKDGGVWINLGPLLYHFADMYGQEDEMSIEPSLEDVKSIALNYGFQIEKEKTIETTYTINPKSMMQNRYYAAFWTMRKKSATAREVWINLGPLLYHFADMYGQEDEMSIEPSLEDVKSIALNYGFQIEKEKTIETTYTINPKSMMQNRYYAAFWTMRKKSATAREVSLN
;
A
#
# COMPACT_ATOMS: atom_id res chain seq x y z
N MET A 1 2.73 44.86 28.40
CA MET A 1 3.42 43.63 28.85
C MET A 1 2.68 42.36 28.45
N SER A 2 1.34 42.34 28.36
CA SER A 2 0.60 41.13 27.93
C SER A 2 0.73 40.81 26.44
N LEU A 3 0.69 41.81 25.55
CA LEU A 3 0.81 41.61 24.09
C LEU A 3 2.19 41.07 23.67
N ARG A 4 3.28 41.62 24.21
CA ARG A 4 4.65 41.16 23.91
C ARG A 4 4.94 39.71 24.31
N ARG A 5 4.24 39.17 25.33
CA ARG A 5 4.40 37.77 25.74
C ARG A 5 3.66 36.79 24.83
N VAL A 6 2.59 37.25 24.16
CA VAL A 6 1.87 36.44 23.16
C VAL A 6 2.68 36.41 21.87
N ASP A 7 3.23 37.56 21.45
CA ASP A 7 4.13 37.65 20.28
C ASP A 7 5.39 36.78 20.46
N GLU A 8 6.02 36.78 21.65
CA GLU A 8 7.20 35.95 21.96
C GLU A 8 6.87 34.44 22.00
N GLN A 9 5.66 34.04 22.41
CA GLN A 9 5.21 32.64 22.40
C GLN A 9 4.88 32.16 20.98
N GLU A 10 4.23 32.99 20.16
CA GLU A 10 3.95 32.66 18.76
C GLU A 10 5.26 32.54 17.94
N GLU A 11 6.25 33.39 18.21
CA GLU A 11 7.58 33.27 17.58
C GLU A 11 8.32 31.99 18.00
N GLU A 12 8.23 31.58 19.26
CA GLU A 12 8.86 30.34 19.75
C GLU A 12 8.19 29.08 19.16
N GLU A 13 6.85 29.06 19.08
CA GLU A 13 6.09 27.98 18.41
C GLU A 13 6.39 27.91 16.90
N ASP A 14 6.58 29.06 16.24
CA ASP A 14 6.96 29.11 14.82
C ASP A 14 8.39 28.62 14.57
N GLU A 15 9.33 28.95 15.47
CA GLU A 15 10.68 28.40 15.43
C GLU A 15 10.68 26.88 15.64
N GLU A 16 9.91 26.38 16.60
CA GLU A 16 9.78 24.94 16.85
C GLU A 16 9.21 24.20 15.64
N ARG A 17 8.12 24.71 15.05
CA ARG A 17 7.55 24.16 13.79
C ARG A 17 8.51 24.20 12.62
N ARG A 18 9.41 25.20 12.56
CA ARG A 18 10.46 25.25 11.52
C ARG A 18 11.55 24.21 11.78
N ARG A 19 11.95 24.01 13.04
CA ARG A 19 12.93 22.98 13.41
C ARG A 19 12.39 21.58 13.14
N GLN A 20 11.13 21.33 13.45
CA GLN A 20 10.47 20.06 13.18
C GLN A 20 10.43 19.75 11.68
N ARG A 21 9.96 20.68 10.85
CA ARG A 21 9.95 20.50 9.38
C ARG A 21 11.33 20.20 8.79
N LYS A 22 12.37 20.91 9.26
CA LYS A 22 13.75 20.62 8.84
C LYS A 22 14.22 19.22 9.26
N ALA A 23 13.80 18.75 10.43
CA ALA A 23 14.15 17.40 10.90
C ALA A 23 13.41 16.32 10.09
N GLU A 24 12.13 16.55 9.76
CA GLU A 24 11.33 15.68 8.88
C GLU A 24 11.92 15.61 7.48
N GLU A 25 12.25 16.76 6.86
CA GLU A 25 12.94 16.83 5.57
C GLU A 25 14.28 16.07 5.59
N ALA A 26 15.07 16.20 6.66
CA ALA A 26 16.34 15.48 6.79
C ALA A 26 16.15 13.96 6.91
N LEU A 27 15.12 13.51 7.63
CA LEU A 27 14.75 12.08 7.71
C LEU A 27 14.26 11.56 6.37
N GLU A 28 13.51 12.36 5.62
CA GLU A 28 13.03 12.04 4.28
C GLU A 28 14.19 11.91 3.29
N VAL A 29 15.13 12.86 3.27
CA VAL A 29 16.37 12.76 2.47
C VAL A 29 17.16 11.51 2.83
N LYS A 30 17.31 11.20 4.12
CA LYS A 30 17.99 9.97 4.57
C LYS A 30 17.27 8.71 4.08
N SER A 31 15.95 8.68 4.16
CA SER A 31 15.13 7.58 3.64
C SER A 31 15.29 7.43 2.13
N LEU A 32 15.20 8.53 1.39
CA LEU A 32 15.36 8.55 -0.07
C LEU A 32 16.74 8.05 -0.50
N ARG A 33 17.82 8.52 0.14
CA ARG A 33 19.19 8.02 -0.10
C ARG A 33 19.31 6.50 0.14
N ARG A 34 18.68 5.98 1.19
CA ARG A 34 18.62 4.53 1.47
C ARG A 34 17.90 3.77 0.36
N ILE A 35 16.79 4.31 -0.14
CA ILE A 35 15.99 3.69 -1.21
C ILE A 35 16.73 3.68 -2.54
N ILE A 36 17.38 4.80 -2.90
CA ILE A 36 18.23 4.87 -4.09
C ILE A 36 19.38 3.88 -3.97
N SER A 37 20.03 3.81 -2.80
CA SER A 37 21.07 2.83 -2.54
C SER A 37 20.55 1.40 -2.71
N ALA A 38 19.30 1.10 -2.34
CA ALA A 38 18.70 -0.21 -2.57
C ALA A 38 18.54 -0.55 -4.06
N TYR A 39 18.13 0.41 -4.88
CA TYR A 39 18.12 0.25 -6.34
C TYR A 39 19.53 0.04 -6.90
N LEU A 40 20.51 0.81 -6.44
CA LEU A 40 21.91 0.70 -6.88
C LEU A 40 22.55 -0.65 -6.49
N ASN A 41 22.17 -1.21 -5.34
CA ASN A 41 22.66 -2.51 -4.85
C ASN A 41 21.93 -3.73 -5.44
N TYR A 42 20.85 -3.54 -6.21
CA TYR A 42 20.15 -4.64 -6.89
C TYR A 42 21.06 -5.61 -7.67
N PRO A 43 21.98 -5.17 -8.56
CA PRO A 43 22.85 -6.08 -9.32
C PRO A 43 23.69 -6.99 -8.41
N ASP A 44 24.29 -6.43 -7.35
CA ASP A 44 25.18 -7.18 -6.46
C ASP A 44 24.40 -8.19 -5.61
N ALA A 45 23.24 -7.80 -5.09
CA ALA A 45 22.37 -8.71 -4.37
C ALA A 45 21.86 -9.86 -5.27
N ALA A 46 21.49 -9.56 -6.51
CA ALA A 46 21.07 -10.58 -7.47
C ALA A 46 22.22 -11.50 -7.90
N GLU A 47 23.44 -10.97 -8.05
CA GLU A 47 24.64 -11.78 -8.31
C GLU A 47 24.97 -12.70 -7.13
N GLU A 48 24.80 -12.25 -5.89
CA GLU A 48 25.03 -13.09 -4.71
C GLU A 48 24.07 -14.29 -4.65
N ASP A 49 22.81 -14.11 -5.09
CA ASP A 49 21.88 -15.22 -5.24
C ASP A 49 22.38 -16.24 -6.27
N VAL A 50 22.90 -15.79 -7.42
CA VAL A 50 23.47 -16.69 -8.44
C VAL A 50 24.71 -17.41 -7.91
N LYS A 51 25.61 -16.70 -7.22
CA LYS A 51 26.78 -17.29 -6.57
C LYS A 51 26.38 -18.33 -5.53
N ARG A 52 25.33 -18.10 -4.75
CA ARG A 52 24.76 -19.09 -3.83
C ARG A 52 24.32 -20.35 -4.57
N TYR A 53 23.61 -20.21 -5.69
CA TYR A 53 23.18 -21.36 -6.51
C TYR A 53 24.37 -22.14 -7.08
N GLU A 54 25.40 -21.44 -7.57
CA GLU A 54 26.63 -22.04 -8.07
C GLU A 54 27.41 -22.76 -6.97
N ARG A 55 27.50 -22.19 -5.76
CA ARG A 55 28.12 -22.83 -4.60
C ARG A 55 27.41 -24.15 -4.26
N SER A 56 26.08 -24.16 -4.28
CA SER A 56 25.29 -25.38 -4.07
C SER A 56 25.54 -26.41 -5.17
N TYR A 57 25.53 -26.01 -6.45
CA TYR A 57 25.83 -26.90 -7.58
C TYR A 57 27.26 -27.48 -7.50
N LYS A 58 28.26 -26.68 -7.10
CA LYS A 58 29.66 -27.12 -6.95
C LYS A 58 29.81 -28.24 -5.91
N LYS A 59 28.96 -28.29 -4.88
CA LYS A 59 28.97 -29.34 -3.85
C LYS A 59 28.42 -30.69 -4.33
N LEU A 60 27.75 -30.74 -5.49
CA LEU A 60 27.18 -31.98 -6.01
C LEU A 60 28.26 -33.00 -6.46
N PRO A 61 28.04 -34.31 -6.26
CA PRO A 61 28.86 -35.37 -6.85
C PRO A 61 28.91 -35.30 -8.38
N PRO A 62 29.98 -35.81 -9.03
CA PRO A 62 30.13 -35.78 -10.49
C PRO A 62 28.94 -36.40 -11.25
N ALA A 63 28.40 -37.52 -10.77
CA ALA A 63 27.26 -38.18 -11.39
C ALA A 63 26.00 -37.29 -11.40
N HIS A 64 25.75 -36.53 -10.32
CA HIS A 64 24.61 -35.61 -10.23
C HIS A 64 24.82 -34.37 -11.12
N LYS A 65 26.06 -33.86 -11.20
CA LYS A 65 26.40 -32.77 -12.12
C LYS A 65 26.18 -33.16 -13.58
N ALA A 66 26.44 -34.41 -13.96
CA ALA A 66 26.16 -34.89 -15.31
C ALA A 66 24.66 -34.82 -15.66
N LEU A 67 23.77 -35.15 -14.70
CA LEU A 67 22.32 -35.03 -14.86
C LEU A 67 21.85 -33.57 -14.99
N LEU A 68 22.57 -32.64 -14.35
CA LEU A 68 22.27 -31.21 -14.34
C LEU A 68 23.26 -30.38 -15.17
N SER A 69 23.78 -30.97 -16.25
CA SER A 69 24.88 -30.39 -17.05
C SER A 69 24.56 -29.02 -17.67
N HIS A 70 23.29 -28.67 -17.79
CA HIS A 70 22.82 -27.36 -18.30
C HIS A 70 22.87 -26.23 -17.26
N PHE A 71 23.04 -26.53 -15.95
CA PHE A 71 22.98 -25.53 -14.88
C PHE A 71 24.01 -24.40 -15.01
N PRO A 72 25.29 -24.65 -15.37
CA PRO A 72 26.23 -23.57 -15.59
C PRO A 72 25.76 -22.55 -16.64
N LEU A 73 25.16 -23.03 -17.74
CA LEU A 73 24.58 -22.15 -18.75
C LEU A 73 23.33 -21.41 -18.23
N LYS A 74 22.50 -22.08 -17.42
CA LYS A 74 21.37 -21.43 -16.73
C LYS A 74 21.85 -20.25 -15.88
N PHE A 75 22.89 -20.42 -15.08
CA PHE A 75 23.43 -19.34 -14.24
C PHE A 75 23.97 -18.17 -15.06
N GLN A 76 24.63 -18.43 -16.20
CA GLN A 76 25.04 -17.37 -17.14
C GLN A 76 23.84 -16.62 -17.73
N ARG A 77 22.77 -17.34 -18.09
CA ARG A 77 21.52 -16.72 -18.58
C ARG A 77 20.86 -15.85 -17.51
N ILE A 78 20.81 -16.31 -16.25
CA ILE A 78 20.30 -15.51 -15.13
C ILE A 78 21.10 -14.20 -14.99
N ARG A 79 22.44 -14.26 -15.03
CA ARG A 79 23.29 -13.05 -14.96
C ARG A 79 22.99 -12.06 -16.07
N ARG A 80 22.78 -12.55 -17.30
CA ARG A 80 22.37 -11.68 -18.41
C ARG A 80 21.03 -11.00 -18.14
N CYS A 81 20.05 -11.71 -17.58
CA CYS A 81 18.78 -11.15 -17.18
C CYS A 81 18.93 -10.10 -16.06
N VAL A 82 19.81 -10.35 -15.08
CA VAL A 82 20.16 -9.38 -14.03
C VAL A 82 20.70 -8.11 -14.67
N SER A 83 21.65 -8.21 -15.61
CA SER A 83 22.20 -7.03 -16.30
C SER A 83 21.13 -6.21 -17.05
N ILE A 84 20.12 -6.87 -17.63
CA ILE A 84 19.02 -6.18 -18.32
C ILE A 84 18.11 -5.46 -17.32
N ASN A 85 17.77 -6.10 -16.19
CA ASN A 85 17.02 -5.44 -15.12
C ASN A 85 17.81 -4.25 -14.53
N SER A 86 19.11 -4.41 -14.31
CA SER A 86 19.98 -3.32 -13.83
C SER A 86 20.04 -2.17 -14.82
N TYR A 87 20.09 -2.45 -16.13
CA TYR A 87 20.04 -1.42 -17.16
C TYR A 87 18.73 -0.61 -17.07
N PHE A 88 17.57 -1.28 -16.95
CA PHE A 88 16.30 -0.60 -16.73
C PHE A 88 16.32 0.27 -15.46
N ILE A 89 16.76 -0.29 -14.33
CA ILE A 89 16.85 0.43 -13.04
C ILE A 89 17.74 1.68 -13.15
N PHE A 90 18.90 1.58 -13.80
CA PHE A 90 19.80 2.72 -13.91
C PHE A 90 19.25 3.83 -14.81
N ASN A 91 18.57 3.49 -15.92
CA ASN A 91 17.88 4.52 -16.72
C ASN A 91 16.76 5.18 -15.91
N MET A 92 16.00 4.39 -15.16
CA MET A 92 14.97 4.90 -14.25
C MET A 92 15.54 5.87 -13.21
N LEU A 93 16.69 5.56 -12.60
CA LEU A 93 17.35 6.44 -11.64
C LEU A 93 17.98 7.69 -12.28
N GLN A 94 18.47 7.59 -13.51
CA GLN A 94 19.06 8.72 -14.24
C GLN A 94 18.02 9.81 -14.56
N GLU A 95 16.79 9.40 -14.85
CA GLU A 95 15.67 10.29 -15.11
C GLU A 95 14.94 10.77 -13.83
N PHE A 96 15.29 10.21 -12.67
CA PHE A 96 14.63 10.58 -11.41
C PHE A 96 15.18 11.90 -10.89
N GLU A 97 14.32 12.91 -10.84
CA GLU A 97 14.58 14.18 -10.16
C GLU A 97 14.02 14.15 -8.73
N PRO A 98 14.89 14.12 -7.69
CA PRO A 98 14.44 14.12 -6.31
C PRO A 98 13.63 15.38 -5.98
N PRO A 99 12.51 15.28 -5.23
CA PRO A 99 11.72 16.44 -4.82
C PRO A 99 12.41 17.31 -3.77
N LEU A 100 13.55 16.86 -3.22
CA LEU A 100 14.31 17.49 -2.15
C LEU A 100 15.77 17.69 -2.56
N ASP A 101 16.38 18.75 -2.03
CA ASP A 101 17.82 19.00 -2.21
C ASP A 101 18.65 17.97 -1.42
N MET A 102 19.23 17.01 -2.14
CA MET A 102 20.07 15.98 -1.56
C MET A 102 21.55 16.36 -1.47
N SER A 103 21.96 17.60 -1.78
CA SER A 103 23.36 18.04 -1.73
C SER A 103 23.87 18.36 -0.33
N GLN A 104 22.97 18.52 0.66
CA GLN A 104 23.36 18.82 2.03
C GLN A 104 23.89 17.56 2.70
N ASP A 105 25.17 17.57 3.08
CA ASP A 105 25.72 16.59 4.00
C ASP A 105 24.99 16.73 5.34
N VAL A 106 24.26 15.69 5.74
CA VAL A 106 23.70 15.58 7.08
C VAL A 106 24.86 15.25 8.01
N ASP A 107 25.67 16.25 8.32
CA ASP A 107 26.68 16.19 9.39
C ASP A 107 25.94 16.29 10.72
N SER A 108 25.21 15.22 11.07
CA SER A 108 24.76 15.01 12.44
C SER A 108 25.99 14.63 13.25
N GLY A 109 26.68 15.65 13.79
CA GLY A 109 27.83 15.48 14.65
C GLY A 109 27.53 14.56 15.83
N GLU A 110 28.11 13.37 15.83
CA GLU A 110 28.30 12.59 17.03
C GLU A 110 29.47 13.21 17.81
N ASP A 111 29.17 13.97 18.86
CA ASP A 111 30.16 14.37 19.87
C ASP A 111 30.26 13.25 20.92
N PRO A 112 31.36 12.49 20.99
CA PRO A 112 31.47 11.38 21.90
C PRO A 112 31.95 11.93 23.25
N LEU A 113 31.04 12.37 24.14
CA LEU A 113 31.24 12.45 25.60
C LEU A 113 30.00 13.06 26.30
N ARG A 114 28.99 12.24 26.61
CA ARG A 114 28.17 12.37 27.84
C ARG A 114 27.24 11.18 28.03
N GLU A 115 27.74 10.17 28.74
CA GLU A 115 26.90 9.16 29.41
C GLU A 115 26.17 9.78 30.60
N ASN A 116 24.93 9.30 30.82
CA ASN A 116 24.06 9.36 32.00
C ASN A 116 22.95 10.41 32.04
N VAL A 117 21.73 10.05 31.56
CA VAL A 117 20.38 10.28 32.15
C VAL A 117 19.38 9.28 31.46
N PRO A 118 18.38 8.68 32.15
CA PRO A 118 17.77 7.41 31.72
C PRO A 118 16.66 7.53 30.66
N ASN A 119 16.54 6.44 29.88
CA ASN A 119 15.56 6.14 28.84
C ASN A 119 14.15 6.71 29.09
N GLY A 120 13.74 7.62 28.21
CA GLY A 120 12.34 7.98 27.96
C GLY A 120 12.18 8.26 26.47
N HIS A 121 11.25 7.54 25.85
CA HIS A 121 10.65 7.72 24.51
C HIS A 121 11.34 8.72 23.57
N LEU A 122 12.12 8.20 22.60
CA LEU A 122 12.46 8.95 21.40
C LEU A 122 12.34 8.04 20.16
N PHE A 123 11.42 8.46 19.29
CA PHE A 123 11.11 7.92 17.98
C PHE A 123 12.37 7.78 17.11
N LEU A 124 12.74 6.54 16.80
CA LEU A 124 13.79 6.18 15.84
C LEU A 124 13.16 5.39 14.69
N GLY A 125 12.70 6.11 13.67
CA GLY A 125 12.13 5.57 12.44
C GLY A 125 13.17 4.93 11.52
N GLY A 126 13.83 3.87 11.97
CA GLY A 126 14.54 2.91 11.14
C GLY A 126 13.61 1.80 10.70
N ARG A 127 12.54 2.13 9.94
CA ARG A 127 11.47 1.21 9.58
C ARG A 127 11.99 0.02 8.76
N ASN A 128 12.19 -1.13 9.43
CA ASN A 128 12.38 -2.44 8.81
C ASN A 128 10.98 -2.98 8.47
N VAL A 129 10.63 -2.95 7.18
CA VAL A 129 9.27 -3.28 6.72
C VAL A 129 9.38 -4.36 5.65
N HIS A 130 8.86 -5.55 5.94
CA HIS A 130 8.73 -6.66 4.99
C HIS A 130 7.57 -6.39 4.02
N TYR A 131 7.85 -5.86 2.83
CA TYR A 131 6.88 -5.93 1.73
C TYR A 131 6.85 -7.37 1.20
N CYS A 132 5.71 -8.04 1.34
CA CYS A 132 5.36 -9.30 0.68
C CYS A 132 6.50 -10.34 0.63
N GLN A 133 6.89 -10.84 1.81
CA GLN A 133 7.44 -12.20 1.93
C GLN A 133 6.49 -13.01 2.81
N LEU A 134 5.45 -13.61 2.21
CA LEU A 134 4.85 -14.77 2.83
C LEU A 134 5.71 -15.99 2.50
N ASN A 135 6.47 -16.40 3.51
CA ASN A 135 6.96 -17.73 3.81
C ASN A 135 6.77 -18.78 2.71
N SER A 136 7.84 -19.04 1.96
CA SER A 136 8.13 -20.40 1.52
C SER A 136 8.48 -21.23 2.76
N THR A 137 7.49 -21.68 3.52
CA THR A 137 7.71 -22.77 4.48
C THR A 137 8.02 -24.02 3.66
N ILE A 138 9.30 -24.33 3.50
CA ILE A 138 9.92 -25.67 3.49
C ILE A 138 11.44 -25.45 3.41
N GLY A 139 12.17 -25.91 4.45
CA GLY A 139 13.57 -26.31 4.29
C GLY A 139 14.62 -25.77 5.25
N SER A 140 14.35 -25.61 6.55
CA SER A 140 15.43 -25.66 7.56
C SER A 140 14.91 -26.29 8.85
N LEU A 141 14.89 -27.63 8.89
CA LEU A 141 14.82 -28.38 10.14
C LEU A 141 16.16 -28.18 10.88
N CYS A 142 16.17 -27.29 11.87
CA CYS A 142 17.16 -27.36 12.94
C CYS A 142 16.81 -28.58 13.80
N PHE A 143 17.71 -29.55 13.83
CA PHE A 143 17.65 -30.68 14.76
C PHE A 143 17.82 -30.15 16.19
N SER A 144 16.80 -30.29 17.02
CA SER A 144 16.95 -30.44 18.46
C SER A 144 16.54 -31.85 18.85
N ALA A 145 17.52 -32.60 19.36
CA ALA A 145 17.31 -33.91 19.91
C ALA A 145 16.64 -33.79 21.28
N SER A 146 15.47 -34.40 21.44
CA SER A 146 15.05 -34.99 22.72
C SER A 146 13.98 -36.05 22.49
N ASP A 147 14.35 -37.28 22.84
CA ASP A 147 13.48 -38.44 23.01
C ASP A 147 12.35 -38.14 24.01
N GLN A 148 11.11 -38.49 23.66
CA GLN A 148 10.31 -39.51 24.36
C GLN A 148 8.92 -39.62 23.72
N GLY A 149 8.57 -40.84 23.34
CA GLY A 149 7.31 -41.15 22.67
C GLY A 149 6.10 -41.19 23.59
N CYS A 150 4.93 -41.14 22.97
CA CYS A 150 3.75 -41.90 23.38
C CYS A 150 2.78 -41.99 22.20
N SER A 151 1.95 -43.01 22.28
CA SER A 151 1.29 -43.76 21.23
C SER A 151 -0.13 -43.29 20.88
N ALA A 152 -0.47 -43.49 19.60
CA ALA A 152 -1.70 -44.11 19.07
C ALA A 152 -3.07 -43.40 19.10
N GLU A 153 -3.84 -43.80 18.07
CA GLU A 153 -5.28 -43.63 17.80
C GLU A 153 -5.70 -42.27 17.23
N GLY A 154 -6.32 -42.14 16.05
CA GLY A 154 -7.04 -43.09 15.21
C GLY A 154 -8.43 -42.51 14.91
N SER A 155 -8.68 -42.02 13.69
CA SER A 155 -10.04 -41.98 13.13
C SER A 155 -10.02 -41.73 11.62
N ASN A 156 -10.41 -42.78 10.90
CA ASN A 156 -10.77 -42.78 9.49
C ASN A 156 -12.13 -42.11 9.31
N VAL A 157 -12.23 -41.16 8.38
CA VAL A 157 -13.49 -40.92 7.65
C VAL A 157 -13.15 -40.74 6.17
N MET A 158 -13.60 -41.70 5.39
CA MET A 158 -13.48 -41.79 3.94
C MET A 158 -14.81 -41.35 3.31
N CYS A 159 -14.81 -40.43 2.34
CA CYS A 159 -15.91 -40.33 1.38
C CYS A 159 -15.48 -39.68 0.04
N LYS A 160 -15.20 -40.58 -0.92
CA LYS A 160 -15.61 -40.62 -2.34
C LYS A 160 -15.39 -39.39 -3.23
N SER A 161 -14.42 -39.54 -4.14
CA SER A 161 -14.27 -38.83 -5.41
C SER A 161 -15.34 -39.25 -6.44
N PRO A 162 -15.77 -38.36 -7.36
CA PRO A 162 -16.35 -38.77 -8.64
C PRO A 162 -15.27 -38.82 -9.74
N LYS A 163 -15.42 -39.84 -10.58
CA LYS A 163 -14.69 -40.08 -11.83
C LYS A 163 -15.06 -39.02 -12.87
N TRP A 164 -14.09 -38.57 -13.67
CA TRP A 164 -14.38 -37.95 -14.97
C TRP A 164 -13.69 -38.79 -16.06
N GLU A 165 -14.50 -39.22 -17.03
CA GLU A 165 -14.12 -40.03 -18.18
C GLU A 165 -13.63 -39.14 -19.33
N ASN A 166 -12.69 -39.70 -20.09
CA ASN A 166 -12.09 -39.14 -21.29
C ASN A 166 -13.12 -38.85 -22.38
N THR A 167 -12.96 -37.72 -23.05
CA THR A 167 -13.26 -37.60 -24.49
C THR A 167 -12.15 -36.81 -25.15
N ASN A 168 -11.41 -37.51 -26.00
CA ASN A 168 -10.47 -36.94 -26.96
C ASN A 168 -11.28 -36.36 -28.12
N GLU A 169 -10.97 -35.14 -28.55
CA GLU A 169 -11.10 -34.73 -29.95
C GLU A 169 -9.80 -34.03 -30.36
N GLU A 170 -9.01 -34.75 -31.14
CA GLU A 170 -7.86 -34.27 -31.89
C GLU A 170 -8.37 -33.46 -33.10
N MET A 171 -7.81 -32.28 -33.32
CA MET A 171 -7.80 -31.64 -34.63
C MET A 171 -6.36 -31.25 -34.97
N GLU A 172 -5.78 -32.05 -35.85
CA GLU A 172 -4.52 -31.79 -36.54
C GLU A 172 -4.66 -30.59 -37.47
N ALA A 173 -3.68 -29.70 -37.43
CA ALA A 173 -3.37 -28.80 -38.53
C ALA A 173 -1.85 -28.75 -38.69
N GLU A 174 -1.33 -29.62 -39.55
CA GLU A 174 0.03 -29.55 -40.07
C GLU A 174 0.19 -28.26 -40.90
N SER A 175 1.26 -27.50 -40.65
CA SER A 175 1.90 -26.72 -41.71
C SER A 175 3.40 -26.62 -41.46
N HIS A 176 4.14 -26.74 -42.56
CA HIS A 176 5.53 -27.17 -42.63
C HIS A 176 6.53 -26.11 -42.16
N HIS A 177 7.55 -26.56 -41.43
CA HIS A 177 8.79 -25.83 -41.20
C HIS A 177 9.85 -26.19 -42.24
N GLU A 178 10.44 -25.18 -42.89
CA GLU A 178 11.86 -25.20 -43.28
C GLU A 178 12.53 -23.85 -42.89
N PRO A 179 13.84 -23.84 -42.61
CA PRO A 179 14.49 -22.83 -41.79
C PRO A 179 15.14 -21.71 -42.62
N ILE A 180 14.97 -20.44 -42.18
CA ILE A 180 15.72 -19.30 -42.74
C ILE A 180 16.83 -18.88 -41.76
N ILE A 181 18.05 -18.96 -42.26
CA ILE A 181 19.32 -18.60 -41.64
C ILE A 181 19.61 -17.10 -41.79
N GLY A 182 20.13 -16.48 -40.74
CA GLY A 182 20.94 -15.24 -40.78
C GLY A 182 20.22 -14.00 -40.21
N ARG A 183 20.82 -13.14 -39.37
CA ARG A 183 22.22 -12.91 -38.98
C ARG A 183 22.28 -12.30 -37.57
N CYS A 184 23.26 -12.72 -36.77
CA CYS A 184 23.71 -12.03 -35.56
C CYS A 184 24.63 -10.83 -35.90
N PRO A 185 24.69 -9.77 -35.08
CA PRO A 185 25.81 -8.84 -35.07
C PRO A 185 27.02 -9.44 -34.31
N PRO A 186 28.26 -9.03 -34.64
CA PRO A 186 29.47 -9.75 -34.26
C PRO A 186 29.87 -9.55 -32.80
N GLY A 187 30.44 -10.61 -32.23
CA GLY A 187 30.85 -10.70 -30.84
C GLY A 187 32.11 -9.91 -30.48
N PHE A 188 32.17 -9.49 -29.22
CA PHE A 188 33.38 -9.01 -28.58
C PHE A 188 34.04 -10.16 -27.82
N LYS A 189 35.27 -10.47 -28.22
CA LYS A 189 36.18 -11.35 -27.49
C LYS A 189 36.72 -10.59 -26.28
N TYR A 190 36.80 -11.27 -25.14
CA TYR A 190 37.63 -10.85 -24.02
C TYR A 190 39.06 -11.28 -24.31
N ASP A 191 40.00 -10.34 -24.33
CA ASP A 191 41.41 -10.60 -24.08
C ASP A 191 41.81 -9.86 -22.79
N GLU A 192 42.40 -10.61 -21.87
CA GLU A 192 43.06 -10.10 -20.68
C GLU A 192 44.33 -9.35 -21.10
N GLU A 193 44.49 -8.08 -20.69
CA GLU A 193 45.82 -7.53 -20.40
C GLU A 193 45.72 -6.26 -19.55
N ARG A 194 46.46 -6.27 -18.43
CA ARG A 194 46.80 -5.08 -17.64
C ARG A 194 47.73 -4.20 -18.47
N ASP A 195 47.47 -2.89 -18.58
CA ASP A 195 48.52 -1.91 -18.31
C ASP A 195 48.01 -0.49 -18.00
N LYS A 196 48.88 0.24 -17.31
CA LYS A 196 48.77 1.61 -16.81
C LYS A 196 48.89 2.68 -17.91
N CYS A 197 48.47 3.88 -17.50
CA CYS A 197 48.93 5.21 -17.94
C CYS A 197 48.28 5.86 -19.16
N GLY A 198 47.97 7.15 -18.97
CA GLY A 198 48.05 8.17 -20.01
C GLY A 198 46.77 8.96 -20.18
N GLY A 199 46.59 10.02 -19.37
CA GLY A 199 45.59 11.04 -19.66
C GLY A 199 45.89 11.70 -21.00
N ASN A 200 44.83 11.96 -21.77
CA ASN A 200 44.85 12.96 -22.84
C ASN A 200 43.51 13.70 -22.83
N GLU A 201 43.63 14.99 -22.53
CA GLU A 201 42.61 16.01 -22.69
C GLU A 201 42.13 16.06 -24.14
N ILE A 202 40.81 16.01 -24.35
CA ILE A 202 40.18 16.54 -25.57
C ILE A 202 39.40 17.77 -25.14
N THR A 203 40.00 18.93 -25.42
CA THR A 203 39.37 20.24 -25.32
C THR A 203 38.36 20.40 -26.45
N ASN A 204 37.08 20.43 -26.12
CA ASN A 204 36.04 20.97 -27.00
C ASN A 204 35.54 22.30 -26.42
N LEU A 205 35.78 23.37 -27.17
CA LEU A 205 35.34 24.72 -26.87
C LEU A 205 33.88 24.92 -27.31
N ASN A 206 33.13 25.57 -26.42
CA ASN A 206 31.84 26.23 -26.57
C ASN A 206 30.55 25.39 -26.58
N GLY A 207 29.74 25.64 -25.55
CA GLY A 207 28.28 25.71 -25.72
C GLY A 207 27.43 24.87 -24.77
N ASN A 208 27.55 25.12 -23.47
CA ASN A 208 26.47 24.97 -22.48
C ASN A 208 25.57 23.72 -22.60
N VAL A 209 26.08 22.58 -22.15
CA VAL A 209 25.25 21.51 -21.60
C VAL A 209 25.85 21.17 -20.24
N SER A 210 25.26 21.74 -19.19
CA SER A 210 25.45 21.22 -17.84
C SER A 210 24.75 19.87 -17.80
N SER A 211 25.43 18.79 -18.21
CA SER A 211 25.03 17.46 -17.73
C SER A 211 25.41 17.43 -16.27
N SER A 212 24.48 17.83 -15.39
CA SER A 212 24.60 17.59 -13.97
C SER A 212 24.65 16.07 -13.79
N PHE A 213 25.86 15.51 -13.80
CA PHE A 213 26.07 14.18 -13.26
C PHE A 213 25.58 14.26 -11.82
N HIS A 214 24.46 13.60 -11.54
CA HIS A 214 23.88 13.58 -10.22
C HIS A 214 24.90 12.95 -9.26
N GLU A 215 25.51 13.75 -8.37
CA GLU A 215 26.56 13.31 -7.43
C GLU A 215 26.11 12.10 -6.59
N TRP A 216 24.82 11.98 -6.32
CA TRP A 216 24.21 10.88 -5.57
C TRP A 216 24.04 9.57 -6.37
N LEU A 217 24.32 9.58 -7.68
CA LEU A 217 24.44 8.37 -8.50
C LEU A 217 25.89 7.85 -8.58
N ASP A 218 26.87 8.56 -8.01
CA ASP A 218 28.24 8.08 -7.97
C ASP A 218 28.32 6.81 -7.10
N PRO A 219 28.85 5.70 -7.62
CA PRO A 219 29.07 4.46 -6.89
C PRO A 219 29.82 4.65 -5.55
N SER A 220 30.60 5.73 -5.40
CA SER A 220 31.29 6.07 -4.15
C SER A 220 30.35 6.38 -2.97
N PHE A 221 29.09 6.75 -3.24
CA PHE A 221 28.04 7.00 -2.24
C PHE A 221 27.10 5.79 -2.04
N GLN A 222 27.40 4.62 -2.63
CA GLN A 222 26.62 3.41 -2.37
C GLN A 222 26.75 2.97 -0.92
N LEU A 223 25.68 3.20 -0.15
CA LEU A 223 25.54 2.64 1.18
C LEU A 223 25.27 1.14 1.07
N ASN A 224 25.92 0.34 1.92
CA ASN A 224 25.49 -1.04 2.14
C ASN A 224 24.11 -1.01 2.81
N VAL A 225 23.08 -1.40 2.08
CA VAL A 225 21.72 -1.47 2.62
C VAL A 225 21.35 -2.90 3.03
N PRO A 226 20.48 -3.05 4.04
CA PRO A 226 19.88 -4.34 4.37
C PRO A 226 19.23 -5.02 3.15
N LEU A 227 19.35 -6.36 3.06
CA LEU A 227 18.75 -7.13 1.96
C LEU A 227 17.24 -6.93 1.83
N VAL A 228 16.54 -6.65 2.93
CA VAL A 228 15.09 -6.37 2.95
C VAL A 228 14.74 -5.16 2.08
N ASP A 229 15.62 -4.16 1.95
CA ASP A 229 15.40 -3.01 1.08
C ASP A 229 15.54 -3.38 -0.39
N VAL A 230 16.51 -4.22 -0.75
CA VAL A 230 16.66 -4.73 -2.12
C VAL A 230 15.51 -5.67 -2.49
N ASP A 231 14.96 -6.40 -1.53
CA ASP A 231 13.74 -7.21 -1.76
C ASP A 231 12.52 -6.35 -2.11
N LYS A 232 12.44 -5.10 -1.63
CA LYS A 232 11.42 -4.13 -2.07
C LYS A 232 11.62 -3.76 -3.54
N VAL A 233 12.85 -3.56 -4.00
CA VAL A 233 13.15 -3.34 -5.43
C VAL A 233 12.69 -4.53 -6.27
N ARG A 234 12.94 -5.76 -5.83
CA ARG A 234 12.43 -6.98 -6.49
C ARG A 234 10.91 -7.03 -6.52
N CYS A 235 10.24 -6.50 -5.48
CA CYS A 235 8.80 -6.34 -5.44
C CYS A 235 8.31 -5.33 -6.47
N VAL A 236 8.97 -4.17 -6.61
CA VAL A 236 8.66 -3.17 -7.64
C VAL A 236 8.72 -3.80 -9.03
N ILE A 237 9.78 -4.55 -9.35
CA ILE A 237 9.91 -5.24 -10.65
C ILE A 237 8.71 -6.17 -10.94
N ARG A 238 8.13 -6.82 -9.91
CA ARG A 238 6.90 -7.62 -10.07
C ARG A 238 5.64 -6.76 -10.20
N ASN A 239 5.55 -5.64 -9.48
CA ASN A 239 4.43 -4.69 -9.61
C ASN A 239 4.37 -4.07 -11.00
N ILE A 240 5.52 -3.85 -11.66
CA ILE A 240 5.57 -3.41 -13.06
C ILE A 240 4.79 -4.38 -13.96
N VAL A 241 4.87 -5.70 -13.72
CA VAL A 241 4.12 -6.68 -14.51
C VAL A 241 2.62 -6.49 -14.32
N ARG A 242 2.18 -6.33 -13.07
CA ARG A 242 0.77 -6.11 -12.73
C ARG A 242 0.22 -4.88 -13.45
N ASP A 243 0.92 -3.75 -13.37
CA ASP A 243 0.39 -2.46 -13.81
C ASP A 243 0.70 -2.11 -15.27
N TRP A 244 1.80 -2.59 -15.83
CA TRP A 244 2.35 -2.08 -17.09
C TRP A 244 2.80 -3.17 -18.08
N ALA A 245 2.49 -4.44 -17.82
CA ALA A 245 2.73 -5.51 -18.79
C ALA A 245 1.42 -6.16 -19.25
N ALA A 246 1.43 -6.71 -20.46
CA ALA A 246 0.29 -7.46 -21.00
C ALA A 246 -0.02 -8.70 -20.16
N GLU A 247 1.00 -9.32 -19.56
CA GLU A 247 0.88 -10.44 -18.64
C GLU A 247 0.08 -10.10 -17.37
N GLY A 248 0.04 -8.83 -16.97
CA GLY A 248 -0.77 -8.33 -15.86
C GLY A 248 -2.24 -8.12 -16.20
N GLN A 249 -2.63 -8.15 -17.49
CA GLN A 249 -3.98 -7.79 -17.93
C GLN A 249 -5.06 -8.59 -17.22
N LYS A 250 -4.88 -9.91 -17.06
CA LYS A 250 -5.87 -10.75 -16.36
C LYS A 250 -6.09 -10.27 -14.91
N GLU A 251 -5.01 -9.94 -14.21
CA GLU A 251 -5.07 -9.47 -12.83
C GLU A 251 -5.73 -8.08 -12.75
N ARG A 252 -5.46 -7.19 -13.71
CA ARG A 252 -6.15 -5.90 -13.86
C ARG A 252 -7.63 -6.07 -14.24
N ASP A 253 -7.99 -7.03 -15.07
CA ASP A 253 -9.38 -7.33 -15.40
C ASP A 253 -10.17 -7.84 -14.19
N GLN A 254 -9.49 -8.49 -13.24
CA GLN A 254 -10.10 -8.94 -11.99
C GLN A 254 -10.20 -7.81 -10.94
N CYS A 255 -9.23 -6.89 -10.93
CA CYS A 255 -9.17 -5.79 -9.95
C CYS A 255 -9.74 -4.46 -10.48
N TYR A 256 -9.17 -3.92 -11.55
CA TYR A 256 -9.43 -2.57 -12.04
C TYR A 256 -10.74 -2.49 -12.81
N LYS A 257 -11.00 -3.45 -13.69
CA LYS A 257 -12.22 -3.44 -14.51
C LYS A 257 -13.53 -3.34 -13.71
N PRO A 258 -13.75 -4.10 -12.61
CA PRO A 258 -14.95 -3.94 -11.79
C PRO A 258 -15.10 -2.54 -11.16
N ILE A 259 -13.99 -1.87 -10.85
CA ILE A 259 -13.97 -0.51 -10.31
C ILE A 259 -14.32 0.49 -11.41
N LEU A 260 -13.69 0.37 -12.58
CA LEU A 260 -13.91 1.23 -13.74
C LEU A 260 -15.36 1.15 -14.24
N GLU A 261 -15.90 -0.07 -14.35
CA GLU A 261 -17.32 -0.30 -14.70
C GLU A 261 -18.28 0.33 -13.69
N GLU A 262 -17.95 0.26 -12.39
CA GLU A 262 -18.76 0.87 -11.35
C GLU A 262 -18.73 2.40 -11.42
N LEU A 263 -17.56 2.99 -11.65
CA LEU A 263 -17.43 4.43 -11.89
C LEU A 263 -18.26 4.87 -13.10
N ASP A 264 -18.24 4.12 -14.21
CA ASP A 264 -19.05 4.38 -15.41
C ASP A 264 -20.55 4.34 -15.15
N VAL A 265 -21.02 3.41 -14.31
CA VAL A 265 -22.42 3.36 -13.90
C VAL A 265 -22.80 4.54 -13.00
N LEU A 266 -21.94 4.93 -12.06
CA LEU A 266 -22.24 5.97 -11.07
C LEU A 266 -22.12 7.39 -11.63
N PHE A 267 -21.24 7.59 -12.61
CA PHE A 267 -20.95 8.88 -13.22
C PHE A 267 -21.15 8.83 -14.75
N PRO A 268 -22.37 8.62 -15.26
CA PRO A 268 -22.62 8.51 -16.70
C PRO A 268 -22.44 9.84 -17.45
N ASN A 269 -22.59 10.96 -16.74
CA ASN A 269 -22.44 12.31 -17.29
C ASN A 269 -21.13 12.92 -16.76
N ARG A 270 -20.12 13.00 -17.64
CA ARG A 270 -18.81 13.58 -17.32
C ARG A 270 -18.55 14.76 -18.25
N GLU A 271 -19.23 15.86 -17.96
CA GLU A 271 -19.05 17.08 -18.73
C GLU A 271 -17.59 17.54 -18.63
N THR A 272 -16.96 17.81 -19.77
CA THR A 272 -15.56 18.27 -19.82
C THR A 272 -15.33 19.58 -19.07
N SER A 273 -16.37 20.40 -18.90
CA SER A 273 -16.32 21.66 -18.13
C SER A 273 -16.28 21.46 -16.62
N SER A 274 -16.76 20.34 -16.10
CA SER A 274 -16.78 20.02 -14.67
C SER A 274 -16.70 18.50 -14.48
N PRO A 275 -15.55 17.87 -14.80
CA PRO A 275 -15.40 16.44 -14.66
C PRO A 275 -15.38 16.06 -13.17
N PRO A 276 -15.92 14.87 -12.80
CA PRO A 276 -15.87 14.40 -11.42
C PRO A 276 -14.43 14.16 -10.95
N SER A 277 -14.15 14.44 -9.68
CA SER A 277 -12.85 14.17 -9.05
C SER A 277 -12.80 12.80 -8.40
N CYS A 278 -11.72 12.04 -8.66
CA CYS A 278 -11.49 10.71 -8.09
C CYS A 278 -10.10 10.64 -7.47
N LEU A 279 -10.04 10.26 -6.19
CA LEU A 279 -8.79 9.98 -5.48
C LEU A 279 -8.54 8.47 -5.44
N VAL A 280 -7.29 8.06 -5.67
CA VAL A 280 -6.84 6.67 -5.59
C VAL A 280 -5.69 6.56 -4.57
N PRO A 281 -5.97 6.32 -3.28
CA PRO A 281 -4.95 6.09 -2.27
C PRO A 281 -4.20 4.77 -2.50
N GLY A 282 -2.89 4.74 -2.26
CA GLY A 282 -2.06 3.57 -2.53
C GLY A 282 -2.01 3.23 -4.01
N ALA A 283 -1.79 4.22 -4.87
CA ALA A 283 -1.88 4.08 -6.32
C ALA A 283 -0.75 3.22 -6.93
N GLY A 284 0.29 2.86 -6.18
CA GLY A 284 1.38 2.02 -6.67
C GLY A 284 2.08 2.66 -7.86
N LEU A 285 2.05 1.96 -9.01
CA LEU A 285 2.66 2.46 -10.25
C LEU A 285 1.70 3.30 -11.12
N GLY A 286 0.54 3.68 -10.57
CA GLY A 286 -0.36 4.68 -11.15
C GLY A 286 -1.30 4.19 -12.24
N ARG A 287 -1.30 2.89 -12.59
CA ARG A 287 -2.10 2.37 -13.71
C ARG A 287 -3.60 2.58 -13.52
N LEU A 288 -4.14 2.27 -12.33
CA LEU A 288 -5.57 2.44 -12.06
C LEU A 288 -5.97 3.93 -12.10
N ALA A 289 -5.17 4.82 -11.51
CA ALA A 289 -5.42 6.25 -11.55
C ALA A 289 -5.39 6.80 -12.98
N LEU A 290 -4.47 6.30 -13.83
CA LEU A 290 -4.41 6.62 -15.25
C LEU A 290 -5.65 6.13 -16.00
N GLU A 291 -6.09 4.88 -15.79
CA GLU A 291 -7.30 4.36 -16.45
C GLU A 291 -8.56 5.12 -16.02
N ILE A 292 -8.66 5.51 -14.75
CA ILE A 292 -9.75 6.38 -14.26
C ILE A 292 -9.70 7.75 -14.95
N SER A 293 -8.52 8.35 -15.14
CA SER A 293 -8.38 9.58 -15.92
C SER A 293 -8.83 9.39 -17.36
N CYS A 294 -8.48 8.27 -18.01
CA CYS A 294 -8.91 7.96 -19.37
C CYS A 294 -10.44 7.85 -19.53
N LEU A 295 -11.16 7.54 -18.44
CA LEU A 295 -12.62 7.57 -18.43
C LEU A 295 -13.22 8.99 -18.30
N GLY A 296 -12.40 10.03 -18.19
CA GLY A 296 -12.84 11.43 -18.12
C GLY A 296 -12.94 12.02 -16.72
N PHE A 297 -12.33 11.40 -15.70
CA PHE A 297 -12.24 11.99 -14.35
C PHE A 297 -11.06 12.95 -14.24
N ILE A 298 -11.14 13.87 -13.27
CA ILE A 298 -9.96 14.46 -12.64
C ILE A 298 -9.45 13.42 -11.64
N SER A 299 -8.36 12.74 -11.98
CA SER A 299 -7.88 11.57 -11.24
C SER A 299 -6.55 11.87 -10.56
N GLN A 300 -6.49 11.65 -9.25
CA GLN A 300 -5.25 11.76 -8.49
C GLN A 300 -4.92 10.42 -7.85
N GLY A 301 -3.75 9.87 -8.16
CA GLY A 301 -3.17 8.80 -7.37
C GLY A 301 -2.40 9.36 -6.18
N ASN A 302 -2.41 8.67 -5.05
CA ASN A 302 -1.55 8.98 -3.90
C ASN A 302 -0.66 7.78 -3.58
N GLU A 303 0.63 8.02 -3.36
CA GLU A 303 1.61 6.99 -3.01
C GLU A 303 2.66 7.57 -2.07
N PHE A 304 3.00 6.86 -1.01
CA PHE A 304 4.01 7.32 -0.04
C PHE A 304 5.38 6.66 -0.27
N SER A 305 5.40 5.49 -0.89
CA SER A 305 6.62 4.72 -1.07
C SER A 305 7.45 5.26 -2.22
N TYR A 306 8.60 5.87 -1.89
CA TYR A 306 9.59 6.28 -2.90
C TYR A 306 10.04 5.13 -3.81
N TYR A 307 9.98 3.87 -3.34
CA TYR A 307 10.20 2.71 -4.22
C TYR A 307 9.23 2.71 -5.41
N MET A 308 7.93 2.87 -5.15
CA MET A 308 6.91 2.91 -6.18
C MET A 308 6.96 4.21 -6.97
N MET A 309 7.11 5.36 -6.30
CA MET A 309 7.10 6.67 -6.96
C MET A 309 8.20 6.86 -8.00
N ILE A 310 9.45 6.43 -7.71
CA ILE A 310 10.56 6.52 -8.66
C ILE A 310 10.21 5.76 -9.95
N CYS A 311 9.71 4.53 -9.81
CA CYS A 311 9.32 3.71 -10.95
C CYS A 311 8.06 4.22 -11.67
N SER A 312 7.08 4.71 -10.91
CA SER A 312 5.84 5.28 -11.43
C SER A 312 6.13 6.52 -12.27
N SER A 313 6.95 7.44 -11.76
CA SER A 313 7.37 8.65 -12.48
C SER A 313 8.06 8.30 -13.79
N PHE A 314 9.01 7.35 -13.77
CA PHE A 314 9.70 6.93 -14.99
C PHE A 314 8.75 6.37 -16.05
N ILE A 315 7.86 5.45 -15.67
CA ILE A 315 6.92 4.85 -16.61
C ILE A 315 5.97 5.90 -17.16
N LEU A 316 5.36 6.72 -16.30
CA LEU A 316 4.35 7.71 -16.69
C LEU A 316 4.92 8.86 -17.52
N ASN A 317 6.15 9.30 -17.25
CA ASN A 317 6.69 10.56 -17.79
C ASN A 317 7.83 10.38 -18.81
N HIS A 318 8.61 9.29 -18.74
CA HIS A 318 9.83 9.14 -19.55
C HIS A 318 9.74 8.04 -20.62
N THR A 319 8.77 7.13 -20.53
CA THR A 319 8.54 6.16 -21.62
C THR A 319 7.94 6.84 -22.84
N GLN A 320 8.40 6.46 -24.03
CA GLN A 320 8.05 7.08 -25.31
C GLN A 320 7.12 6.22 -26.15
N THR A 321 7.18 4.90 -25.98
CA THR A 321 6.38 3.95 -26.77
C THR A 321 6.01 2.71 -25.98
N ALA A 322 4.93 2.04 -26.39
CA ALA A 322 4.59 0.74 -25.82
C ALA A 322 5.65 -0.31 -26.18
N GLY A 323 6.02 -1.15 -25.23
CA GLY A 323 7.00 -2.23 -25.38
C GLY A 323 8.45 -1.76 -25.48
N GLU A 324 8.74 -0.51 -25.11
CA GLU A 324 10.07 0.10 -25.16
C GLU A 324 11.11 -0.65 -24.32
N TRP A 325 10.71 -1.13 -23.14
CA TRP A 325 11.61 -1.76 -22.17
C TRP A 325 11.33 -3.25 -22.06
N THR A 326 12.37 -4.01 -21.70
CA THR A 326 12.27 -5.43 -21.39
C THR A 326 12.83 -5.70 -20.00
N ILE A 327 12.06 -6.40 -19.17
CA ILE A 327 12.46 -6.81 -17.82
C ILE A 327 12.33 -8.33 -17.64
N TYR A 328 12.98 -8.86 -16.60
CA TYR A 328 12.99 -10.25 -16.20
C TYR A 328 12.56 -10.39 -14.74
N PRO A 329 11.25 -10.31 -14.45
CA PRO A 329 10.73 -10.20 -13.08
C PRO A 329 10.87 -11.49 -12.25
N TRP A 330 11.02 -12.65 -12.90
CA TRP A 330 10.91 -13.97 -12.26
C TRP A 330 12.25 -14.62 -11.89
N ILE A 331 13.38 -13.97 -12.19
CA ILE A 331 14.71 -14.58 -12.06
C ILE A 331 15.19 -14.77 -10.61
N HIS A 332 14.53 -14.10 -9.66
CA HIS A 332 14.96 -14.03 -8.27
C HIS A 332 14.69 -15.30 -7.45
N SER A 333 13.91 -16.26 -7.96
CA SER A 333 13.60 -17.53 -7.28
C SER A 333 13.74 -18.73 -8.21
N ASN A 334 14.36 -19.80 -7.72
CA ASN A 334 14.42 -21.10 -8.41
C ASN A 334 13.26 -22.04 -8.05
N CYS A 335 12.41 -21.64 -7.11
CA CYS A 335 11.33 -22.49 -6.62
C CYS A 335 10.12 -22.43 -7.55
N ASN A 336 9.32 -23.50 -7.55
CA ASN A 336 7.99 -23.57 -8.18
C ASN A 336 7.96 -23.16 -9.66
N SER A 337 9.05 -23.39 -10.39
CA SER A 337 9.13 -23.13 -11.83
C SER A 337 8.92 -24.41 -12.62
N LEU A 338 8.02 -24.39 -13.61
CA LEU A 338 7.80 -25.53 -14.51
C LEU A 338 9.00 -25.80 -15.42
N SER A 339 9.68 -24.74 -15.87
CA SER A 339 10.89 -24.81 -16.68
C SER A 339 11.83 -23.61 -16.45
N ASP A 340 13.10 -23.76 -16.83
CA ASP A 340 14.07 -22.65 -16.83
C ASP A 340 13.61 -21.49 -17.72
N ASN A 341 12.91 -21.79 -18.82
CA ASN A 341 12.40 -20.76 -19.72
C ASN A 341 11.26 -19.95 -19.07
N ASP A 342 10.52 -20.53 -18.12
CA ASP A 342 9.51 -19.77 -17.39
C ASP A 342 10.14 -18.80 -16.40
N GLN A 343 11.23 -19.18 -15.75
CA GLN A 343 12.02 -18.30 -14.87
C GLN A 343 12.72 -17.19 -15.67
N LEU A 344 13.26 -17.52 -16.84
CA LEU A 344 14.07 -16.63 -17.68
C LEU A 344 13.25 -15.87 -18.73
N ARG A 345 11.91 -15.87 -18.65
CA ARG A 345 11.11 -15.22 -19.68
C ARG A 345 11.23 -13.69 -19.60
N PRO A 346 11.40 -13.01 -20.75
CA PRO A 346 11.30 -11.56 -20.81
C PRO A 346 9.83 -11.12 -20.67
N VAL A 347 9.64 -9.90 -20.20
CA VAL A 347 8.35 -9.19 -20.16
C VAL A 347 8.58 -7.79 -20.75
N SER A 348 7.78 -7.40 -21.76
CA SER A 348 7.87 -6.10 -22.42
C SER A 348 6.93 -5.08 -21.78
N ILE A 349 7.42 -3.85 -21.56
CA ILE A 349 6.71 -2.77 -20.87
C ILE A 349 7.02 -1.41 -21.50
N PRO A 350 6.16 -0.39 -21.32
CA PRO A 350 4.79 -0.52 -20.87
C PRO A 350 3.90 -1.14 -21.98
N ASP A 351 2.82 -1.83 -21.64
CA ASP A 351 1.89 -2.43 -22.62
C ASP A 351 1.04 -1.39 -23.36
N ILE A 352 0.89 -0.20 -22.77
CA ILE A 352 0.34 1.00 -23.38
C ILE A 352 1.31 2.17 -23.18
N HIS A 353 1.35 3.14 -24.09
CA HIS A 353 2.13 4.36 -23.88
C HIS A 353 1.29 5.39 -23.09
N PRO A 354 1.67 5.76 -21.85
CA PRO A 354 0.84 6.57 -20.95
C PRO A 354 0.39 7.91 -21.53
N ALA A 355 1.31 8.66 -22.15
CA ALA A 355 1.00 9.99 -22.68
C ALA A 355 0.01 9.96 -23.86
N SER A 356 -0.16 8.80 -24.52
CA SER A 356 -1.15 8.60 -25.59
C SER A 356 -2.37 7.77 -25.17
N ALA A 357 -2.50 7.44 -23.89
CA ALA A 357 -3.59 6.58 -23.40
C ALA A 357 -4.96 7.28 -23.35
N GLY A 358 -5.00 8.61 -23.55
CA GLY A 358 -6.23 9.40 -23.48
C GLY A 358 -6.51 9.99 -22.09
N ILE A 359 -5.46 10.22 -21.29
CA ILE A 359 -5.58 10.91 -20.00
C ILE A 359 -6.16 12.32 -20.16
N THR A 360 -6.91 12.76 -19.16
CA THR A 360 -7.36 14.15 -19.04
C THR A 360 -6.23 15.04 -18.53
N GLU A 361 -6.38 16.36 -18.69
CA GLU A 361 -5.49 17.34 -18.04
C GLU A 361 -5.53 17.26 -16.50
N GLY A 362 -6.50 16.54 -15.94
CA GLY A 362 -6.68 16.34 -14.49
C GLY A 362 -5.99 15.10 -13.92
N PHE A 363 -5.13 14.40 -14.68
CA PHE A 363 -4.34 13.29 -14.12
C PHE A 363 -3.16 13.81 -13.31
N SER A 364 -3.00 13.32 -12.07
CA SER A 364 -1.86 13.66 -11.21
C SER A 364 -1.48 12.51 -10.26
N MET A 365 -0.26 12.56 -9.74
CA MET A 365 0.23 11.69 -8.67
C MET A 365 0.72 12.56 -7.51
N CYS A 366 0.26 12.28 -6.29
CA CYS A 366 0.64 12.96 -5.07
C CYS A 366 1.54 12.05 -4.21
N GLY A 367 2.76 12.52 -3.93
CA GLY A 367 3.70 11.85 -3.03
C GLY A 367 3.43 12.21 -1.57
N GLY A 368 3.29 11.20 -0.71
CA GLY A 368 3.14 11.41 0.74
C GLY A 368 2.20 10.40 1.40
N ASP A 369 2.22 10.34 2.73
CA ASP A 369 1.32 9.50 3.50
C ASP A 369 -0.14 9.96 3.34
N PHE A 370 -1.05 9.00 3.13
CA PHE A 370 -2.47 9.29 2.90
C PHE A 370 -3.09 10.08 4.06
N VAL A 371 -2.79 9.71 5.30
CA VAL A 371 -3.33 10.37 6.48
C VAL A 371 -2.82 11.80 6.56
N GLU A 372 -1.52 12.00 6.38
CA GLU A 372 -0.89 13.32 6.47
C GLU A 372 -1.39 14.27 5.37
N VAL A 373 -1.46 13.81 4.13
CA VAL A 373 -1.86 14.63 2.97
C VAL A 373 -3.35 14.96 3.01
N TYR A 374 -4.21 13.98 3.29
CA TYR A 374 -5.67 14.13 3.12
C TYR A 374 -6.42 14.47 4.41
N SER A 375 -5.73 14.56 5.55
CA SER A 375 -6.28 15.18 6.76
C SER A 375 -6.37 16.70 6.69
N ASP A 376 -5.69 17.34 5.72
CA ASP A 376 -5.69 18.79 5.57
C ASP A 376 -7.12 19.33 5.37
N PRO A 377 -7.52 20.41 6.08
CA PRO A 377 -8.87 20.97 5.97
C PRO A 377 -9.30 21.37 4.55
N SER A 378 -8.37 21.66 3.64
CA SER A 378 -8.66 21.96 2.22
C SER A 378 -9.19 20.76 1.44
N GLN A 379 -8.96 19.53 1.92
CA GLN A 379 -9.41 18.30 1.27
C GLN A 379 -10.85 17.93 1.64
N MET A 380 -11.43 18.57 2.66
CA MET A 380 -12.78 18.26 3.14
C MET A 380 -13.84 18.50 2.05
N GLY A 381 -14.60 17.45 1.73
CA GLY A 381 -15.67 17.54 0.74
C GLY A 381 -15.19 17.89 -0.67
N SER A 382 -13.95 17.56 -1.04
CA SER A 382 -13.34 17.91 -2.33
C SER A 382 -13.47 16.81 -3.39
N TRP A 383 -13.77 15.57 -2.98
CA TRP A 383 -13.73 14.39 -3.85
C TRP A 383 -15.12 13.83 -4.16
N ASP A 384 -15.45 13.61 -5.44
CA ASP A 384 -16.68 12.92 -5.84
C ASP A 384 -16.60 11.41 -5.59
N ALA A 385 -15.42 10.83 -5.79
CA ALA A 385 -15.12 9.42 -5.55
C ALA A 385 -13.77 9.21 -4.86
N VAL A 386 -13.70 8.19 -4.00
CA VAL A 386 -12.45 7.62 -3.49
C VAL A 386 -12.44 6.14 -3.87
N VAL A 387 -11.34 5.69 -4.47
CA VAL A 387 -11.15 4.32 -4.95
C VAL A 387 -9.95 3.70 -4.23
N THR A 388 -10.20 2.65 -3.44
CA THR A 388 -9.15 1.90 -2.75
C THR A 388 -9.00 0.50 -3.35
N CYS A 389 -7.79 0.14 -3.81
CA CYS A 389 -7.53 -1.17 -4.40
C CYS A 389 -6.29 -1.80 -3.73
N PHE A 390 -6.47 -2.84 -2.91
CA PHE A 390 -5.39 -3.43 -2.09
C PHE A 390 -4.66 -2.39 -1.21
N PHE A 391 -5.45 -1.57 -0.49
CA PHE A 391 -4.93 -0.41 0.26
C PHE A 391 -5.38 -0.37 1.72
N ILE A 392 -6.65 -0.63 2.03
CA ILE A 392 -7.17 -0.36 3.39
C ILE A 392 -6.53 -1.22 4.48
N ASP A 393 -5.94 -2.35 4.11
CA ASP A 393 -5.20 -3.26 4.97
C ASP A 393 -3.73 -2.86 5.18
N THR A 394 -3.29 -1.76 4.57
CA THR A 394 -1.97 -1.16 4.82
C THR A 394 -1.98 -0.16 5.97
N ALA A 395 -3.12 0.08 6.62
CA ALA A 395 -3.24 1.02 7.72
C ALA A 395 -2.71 0.43 9.04
N HIS A 396 -2.02 1.25 9.85
CA HIS A 396 -1.84 0.96 11.28
C HIS A 396 -3.19 0.99 12.00
N ASN A 397 -4.02 1.98 11.65
CA ASN A 397 -5.37 2.17 12.14
C ASN A 397 -6.34 2.39 10.98
N ILE A 398 -7.01 1.33 10.54
CA ILE A 398 -8.00 1.41 9.44
C ILE A 398 -9.18 2.33 9.74
N ILE A 399 -9.48 2.60 11.01
CA ILE A 399 -10.56 3.52 11.41
C ILE A 399 -10.23 4.95 10.95
N GLU A 400 -8.97 5.35 11.07
CA GLU A 400 -8.49 6.66 10.62
C GLU A 400 -8.59 6.79 9.10
N TYR A 401 -8.26 5.73 8.35
CA TYR A 401 -8.48 5.72 6.90
C TYR A 401 -9.96 5.94 6.56
N ILE A 402 -10.87 5.20 7.20
CA ILE A 402 -12.32 5.34 6.95
C ILE A 402 -12.82 6.73 7.33
N GLU A 403 -12.34 7.31 8.43
CA GLU A 403 -12.65 8.67 8.84
C GLU A 403 -12.26 9.70 7.78
N ILE A 404 -11.03 9.63 7.29
CA ILE A 404 -10.50 10.56 6.29
C ILE A 404 -11.26 10.40 4.99
N ILE A 405 -11.46 9.17 4.51
CA ILE A 405 -12.27 8.90 3.31
C ILE A 405 -13.66 9.53 3.44
N SER A 406 -14.33 9.35 4.60
CA SER A 406 -15.61 10.01 4.85
C SER A 406 -15.49 11.53 4.81
N ARG A 407 -14.48 12.10 5.45
CA ARG A 407 -14.29 13.56 5.57
C ARG A 407 -14.03 14.22 4.21
N ILE A 408 -13.18 13.64 3.38
CA ILE A 408 -12.75 14.23 2.10
C ILE A 408 -13.78 14.04 0.98
N LEU A 409 -14.66 13.03 1.10
CA LEU A 409 -15.76 12.84 0.16
C LEU A 409 -16.79 13.97 0.27
N LYS A 410 -17.26 14.45 -0.88
CA LYS A 410 -18.45 15.29 -0.99
C LYS A 410 -19.66 14.60 -0.38
N ASP A 411 -20.65 15.39 0.01
CA ASP A 411 -21.97 14.85 0.36
C ASP A 411 -22.55 14.07 -0.82
N GLY A 412 -22.94 12.81 -0.59
CA GLY A 412 -23.38 11.92 -1.66
C GLY A 412 -22.25 11.31 -2.50
N GLY A 413 -20.99 11.63 -2.20
CA GLY A 413 -19.81 11.02 -2.82
C GLY A 413 -19.70 9.52 -2.52
N VAL A 414 -18.89 8.82 -3.32
CA VAL A 414 -18.80 7.36 -3.28
C VAL A 414 -17.42 6.87 -2.91
N TRP A 415 -17.39 5.80 -2.12
CA TRP A 415 -16.20 5.02 -1.83
C TRP A 415 -16.33 3.64 -2.48
N ILE A 416 -15.46 3.34 -3.44
CA ILE A 416 -15.36 2.04 -4.09
C ILE A 416 -14.10 1.34 -3.55
N ASN A 417 -14.25 0.15 -3.01
CA ASN A 417 -13.13 -0.65 -2.51
C ASN A 417 -13.03 -1.98 -3.24
N LEU A 418 -11.81 -2.46 -3.46
CA LEU A 418 -11.51 -3.84 -3.81
C LEU A 418 -10.20 -4.28 -3.13
N GLY A 419 -10.28 -5.23 -2.21
CA GLY A 419 -9.06 -5.78 -1.61
C GLY A 419 -9.32 -6.88 -0.58
N PRO A 420 -8.28 -7.62 -0.19
CA PRO A 420 -8.32 -8.47 0.99
C PRO A 420 -8.22 -7.64 2.28
N LEU A 421 -8.14 -8.32 3.43
CA LEU A 421 -7.76 -7.74 4.72
C LEU A 421 -6.49 -8.46 5.23
N LEU A 422 -5.38 -8.27 4.52
CA LEU A 422 -4.07 -8.80 4.91
C LEU A 422 -3.30 -7.69 5.65
N TYR A 423 -3.63 -7.49 6.93
CA TYR A 423 -3.09 -6.40 7.74
C TYR A 423 -1.56 -6.40 7.78
N HIS A 424 -0.98 -5.32 7.27
CA HIS A 424 0.46 -5.26 6.98
C HIS A 424 1.34 -5.39 8.23
N PHE A 425 0.84 -4.92 9.38
CA PHE A 425 1.58 -4.83 10.64
C PHE A 425 1.28 -5.98 11.63
N ALA A 426 0.38 -6.92 11.27
CA ALA A 426 -0.09 -7.96 12.19
C ALA A 426 1.01 -8.95 12.64
N ASP A 427 1.94 -9.27 11.74
CA ASP A 427 3.01 -10.25 12.00
C ASP A 427 4.36 -9.60 12.38
N MET A 428 4.38 -8.31 12.72
CA MET A 428 5.62 -7.58 13.07
C MET A 428 6.06 -7.85 14.52
N TYR A 429 6.35 -9.13 14.81
CA TYR A 429 6.86 -9.57 16.11
C TYR A 429 8.25 -8.96 16.39
N GLY A 430 8.37 -8.17 17.46
CA GLY A 430 9.65 -7.63 17.95
C GLY A 430 9.75 -6.11 18.02
N GLN A 431 8.70 -5.38 17.60
CA GLN A 431 8.53 -3.95 17.88
C GLN A 431 7.31 -3.79 18.81
N GLU A 432 7.52 -3.87 20.13
CA GLU A 432 6.45 -3.95 21.14
C GLU A 432 5.48 -2.74 21.13
N ASP A 433 5.80 -1.66 20.39
CA ASP A 433 5.02 -0.42 20.33
C ASP A 433 4.39 -0.12 18.94
N GLU A 434 4.54 -0.98 17.92
CA GLU A 434 3.98 -0.68 16.59
C GLU A 434 2.49 -1.05 16.52
N MET A 435 1.62 -0.04 16.37
CA MET A 435 0.17 -0.21 16.36
C MET A 435 -0.31 -0.94 15.10
N SER A 436 -1.16 -1.95 15.28
CA SER A 436 -1.89 -2.65 14.23
C SER A 436 -3.31 -2.95 14.73
N ILE A 437 -4.33 -2.37 14.08
CA ILE A 437 -5.74 -2.61 14.38
C ILE A 437 -6.33 -3.46 13.25
N GLU A 438 -6.76 -4.69 13.60
CA GLU A 438 -7.05 -5.78 12.64
C GLU A 438 -8.53 -6.23 12.64
N PRO A 439 -9.50 -5.34 12.33
CA PRO A 439 -10.91 -5.68 12.37
C PRO A 439 -11.31 -6.71 11.32
N SER A 440 -12.40 -7.43 11.58
CA SER A 440 -13.01 -8.29 10.55
C SER A 440 -13.69 -7.45 9.46
N LEU A 441 -14.04 -8.06 8.33
CA LEU A 441 -14.82 -7.37 7.28
C LEU A 441 -16.19 -6.87 7.80
N GLU A 442 -16.79 -7.57 8.76
CA GLU A 442 -18.04 -7.14 9.42
C GLU A 442 -17.83 -5.86 10.23
N ASP A 443 -16.73 -5.80 10.98
CA ASP A 443 -16.35 -4.64 11.78
C ASP A 443 -16.02 -3.45 10.87
N VAL A 444 -15.25 -3.65 9.80
CA VAL A 444 -14.92 -2.60 8.81
C VAL A 444 -16.19 -1.96 8.24
N LYS A 445 -17.19 -2.78 7.88
CA LYS A 445 -18.49 -2.27 7.40
C LYS A 445 -19.24 -1.53 8.50
N SER A 446 -19.22 -2.04 9.73
CA SER A 446 -19.89 -1.41 10.88
C SER A 446 -19.26 -0.05 11.21
N ILE A 447 -17.93 0.05 11.15
CA ILE A 447 -17.19 1.31 11.29
C ILE A 447 -17.58 2.27 10.16
N ALA A 448 -17.58 1.82 8.90
CA ALA A 448 -17.98 2.65 7.77
C ALA A 448 -19.43 3.19 7.92
N LEU A 449 -20.36 2.35 8.36
CA LEU A 449 -21.74 2.78 8.66
C LEU A 449 -21.78 3.89 9.72
N ASN A 450 -20.96 3.79 10.77
CA ASN A 450 -20.85 4.81 11.82
C ASN A 450 -20.27 6.13 11.30
N TYR A 451 -19.38 6.08 10.30
CA TYR A 451 -18.85 7.25 9.60
C TYR A 451 -19.78 7.78 8.48
N GLY A 452 -21.03 7.31 8.43
CA GLY A 452 -22.06 7.86 7.55
C GLY A 452 -22.11 7.24 6.16
N PHE A 453 -21.43 6.12 5.93
CA PHE A 453 -21.55 5.38 4.68
C PHE A 453 -22.84 4.54 4.65
N GLN A 454 -23.33 4.29 3.43
CA GLN A 454 -24.38 3.31 3.14
C GLN A 454 -23.88 2.39 2.04
N ILE A 455 -23.95 1.09 2.26
CA ILE A 455 -23.58 0.11 1.24
C ILE A 455 -24.65 0.08 0.13
N GLU A 456 -24.21 0.28 -1.12
CA GLU A 456 -25.07 0.22 -2.31
C GLU A 456 -24.87 -1.10 -3.06
N LYS A 457 -23.63 -1.59 -3.07
CA LYS A 457 -23.23 -2.80 -3.78
C LYS A 457 -22.16 -3.55 -2.99
N GLU A 458 -22.23 -4.87 -3.02
CA GLU A 458 -21.23 -5.74 -2.42
C GLU A 458 -21.09 -7.03 -3.22
N LYS A 459 -19.86 -7.53 -3.38
CA LYS A 459 -19.57 -8.89 -3.84
C LYS A 459 -18.15 -9.32 -3.44
N THR A 460 -17.88 -10.60 -3.49
CA THR A 460 -16.51 -11.14 -3.38
C THR A 460 -15.95 -11.38 -4.78
N ILE A 461 -14.71 -10.99 -5.01
CA ILE A 461 -14.00 -11.18 -6.28
C ILE A 461 -12.74 -12.01 -6.05
N GLU A 462 -12.62 -13.13 -6.77
CA GLU A 462 -11.39 -13.91 -6.78
C GLU A 462 -10.33 -13.22 -7.65
N THR A 463 -9.16 -12.96 -7.07
CA THR A 463 -8.06 -12.28 -7.76
C THR A 463 -6.69 -12.73 -7.22
N THR A 464 -5.62 -12.21 -7.84
CA THR A 464 -4.22 -12.42 -7.45
C THR A 464 -3.52 -11.07 -7.25
N TYR A 465 -2.29 -11.10 -6.75
CA TYR A 465 -1.45 -9.91 -6.62
C TYR A 465 -0.01 -10.21 -7.03
N THR A 466 0.47 -9.60 -8.11
CA THR A 466 1.83 -9.73 -8.64
C THR A 466 2.29 -11.17 -8.88
N ILE A 467 1.34 -12.07 -9.18
CA ILE A 467 1.64 -13.50 -9.26
C ILE A 467 2.37 -13.83 -10.57
N ASN A 468 3.28 -14.80 -10.51
CA ASN A 468 3.79 -15.46 -11.71
C ASN A 468 2.71 -16.46 -12.20
N PRO A 469 2.00 -16.19 -13.32
CA PRO A 469 0.90 -17.06 -13.78
C PRO A 469 1.35 -18.49 -14.17
N LYS A 470 2.65 -18.69 -14.38
CA LYS A 470 3.26 -20.00 -14.69
C LYS A 470 3.92 -20.68 -13.47
N SER A 471 3.85 -20.07 -12.29
CA SER A 471 4.35 -20.70 -11.07
C SER A 471 3.49 -21.89 -10.68
N MET A 472 4.13 -22.95 -10.18
CA MET A 472 3.47 -24.11 -9.59
C MET A 472 2.76 -23.78 -8.27
N MET A 473 3.18 -22.70 -7.59
CA MET A 473 2.54 -22.17 -6.38
C MET A 473 1.93 -20.81 -6.70
N GLN A 474 0.63 -20.65 -6.46
CA GLN A 474 -0.08 -19.40 -6.67
C GLN A 474 -0.99 -19.08 -5.48
N ASN A 475 -0.85 -17.86 -4.96
CA ASN A 475 -1.72 -17.33 -3.92
C ASN A 475 -2.91 -16.63 -4.58
N ARG A 476 -4.10 -16.82 -4.01
CA ARG A 476 -5.34 -16.18 -4.45
C ARG A 476 -5.98 -15.47 -3.28
N TYR A 477 -6.62 -14.36 -3.58
CA TYR A 477 -7.41 -13.57 -2.65
C TYR A 477 -8.87 -13.62 -3.04
N TYR A 478 -9.73 -13.75 -2.04
CA TYR A 478 -11.16 -13.50 -2.17
C TYR A 478 -11.41 -12.07 -1.69
N ALA A 479 -11.16 -11.12 -2.58
CA ALA A 479 -11.22 -9.70 -2.27
C ALA A 479 -12.65 -9.24 -2.06
N ALA A 480 -12.87 -8.42 -1.04
CA ALA A 480 -14.14 -7.78 -0.81
C ALA A 480 -14.26 -6.55 -1.71
N PHE A 481 -15.28 -6.55 -2.57
CA PHE A 481 -15.63 -5.43 -3.41
C PHE A 481 -16.90 -4.78 -2.88
N TRP A 482 -16.89 -3.45 -2.72
CA TRP A 482 -18.10 -2.70 -2.40
C TRP A 482 -18.11 -1.32 -3.03
N THR A 483 -19.33 -0.81 -3.17
CA THR A 483 -19.62 0.60 -3.37
C THR A 483 -20.39 1.08 -2.16
N MET A 484 -19.87 2.10 -1.50
CA MET A 484 -20.53 2.79 -0.39
C MET A 484 -20.75 4.25 -0.75
N ARG A 485 -21.92 4.80 -0.40
CA ARG A 485 -22.22 6.23 -0.57
C ARG A 485 -22.21 6.94 0.77
N LYS A 486 -21.53 8.08 0.85
CA LYS A 486 -21.60 8.97 2.02
C LYS A 486 -22.97 9.64 2.07
N LYS A 487 -23.70 9.48 3.18
CA LYS A 487 -24.98 10.18 3.37
C LYS A 487 -24.78 11.69 3.26
N SER A 488 -25.68 12.38 2.56
CA SER A 488 -25.71 13.84 2.62
C SER A 488 -26.06 14.31 4.02
N ALA A 489 -25.40 15.36 4.50
CA ALA A 489 -25.70 16.04 5.75
C ALA A 489 -27.15 16.58 5.83
N THR A 490 -27.89 16.57 4.71
CA THR A 490 -29.33 16.87 4.69
C THR A 490 -30.20 15.79 5.34
N ALA A 491 -29.66 14.60 5.63
CA ALA A 491 -30.29 13.62 6.52
C ALA A 491 -30.20 14.13 7.97
N ARG A 492 -31.13 15.00 8.35
CA ARG A 492 -31.24 15.61 9.68
C ARG A 492 -31.36 14.52 10.76
N GLU A 493 -30.26 14.22 11.44
CA GLU A 493 -30.26 13.32 12.58
C GLU A 493 -30.97 14.00 13.76
N VAL A 494 -32.13 13.45 14.12
CA VAL A 494 -32.86 13.78 15.34
C VAL A 494 -32.53 12.69 16.34
N TRP A 495 -31.84 13.04 17.42
CA TRP A 495 -31.62 12.13 18.53
C TRP A 495 -32.88 12.09 19.38
N ILE A 496 -33.51 10.93 19.50
CA ILE A 496 -34.73 10.72 20.29
C ILE A 496 -34.41 9.69 21.37
N ASN A 497 -34.44 10.09 22.63
CA ASN A 497 -34.38 9.15 23.75
C ASN A 497 -35.75 9.06 24.42
N LEU A 498 -36.21 7.83 24.64
CA LEU A 498 -37.41 7.50 25.38
C LEU A 498 -37.16 6.23 26.19
N GLY A 499 -36.61 6.38 27.39
CA GLY A 499 -36.40 5.28 28.33
C GLY A 499 -36.03 5.77 29.73
N PRO A 500 -36.32 4.99 30.79
CA PRO A 500 -35.73 5.23 32.10
C PRO A 500 -34.22 4.91 32.03
N LEU A 501 -33.38 5.69 32.72
CA LEU A 501 -31.95 5.40 32.88
C LEU A 501 -31.79 4.20 33.84
N LEU A 502 -31.98 3.00 33.32
CA LEU A 502 -31.79 1.74 34.02
C LEU A 502 -30.45 1.14 33.61
N TYR A 503 -29.46 1.25 34.48
CA TYR A 503 -28.16 0.60 34.28
C TYR A 503 -28.25 -0.82 34.83
N HIS A 504 -28.26 -1.81 33.93
CA HIS A 504 -28.54 -3.21 34.26
C HIS A 504 -27.53 -3.84 35.24
N PHE A 505 -26.37 -3.21 35.44
CA PHE A 505 -25.28 -3.71 36.28
C PHE A 505 -25.08 -2.92 37.60
N ALA A 506 -25.85 -1.86 37.84
CA ALA A 506 -25.65 -0.96 38.98
C ALA A 506 -25.77 -1.63 40.37
N ASP A 507 -26.48 -2.76 40.46
CA ASP A 507 -26.74 -3.48 41.72
C ASP A 507 -26.09 -4.87 41.81
N MET A 508 -25.18 -5.22 40.89
CA MET A 508 -24.46 -6.50 40.90
C MET A 508 -23.27 -6.47 41.86
N TYR A 509 -23.51 -6.79 43.14
CA TYR A 509 -22.44 -7.09 44.09
C TYR A 509 -21.79 -8.44 43.73
N GLY A 510 -20.66 -8.45 43.00
CA GLY A 510 -19.90 -9.71 42.87
C GLY A 510 -18.76 -9.86 41.86
N GLN A 511 -18.42 -8.90 41.00
CA GLN A 511 -17.25 -9.03 40.11
C GLN A 511 -16.49 -7.70 40.05
N GLU A 512 -15.26 -7.67 40.59
CA GLU A 512 -14.42 -6.47 40.70
C GLU A 512 -13.85 -5.98 39.34
N ASP A 513 -14.16 -6.64 38.22
CA ASP A 513 -13.55 -6.37 36.90
C ASP A 513 -14.52 -5.85 35.82
N GLU A 514 -15.79 -5.59 36.11
CA GLU A 514 -16.69 -4.91 35.14
C GLU A 514 -16.77 -3.41 35.46
N MET A 515 -16.10 -2.58 34.64
CA MET A 515 -16.28 -1.13 34.69
C MET A 515 -17.70 -0.76 34.24
N SER A 516 -18.59 -0.51 35.20
CA SER A 516 -19.85 0.19 34.95
C SER A 516 -19.68 1.65 35.36
N ILE A 517 -19.95 2.57 34.42
CA ILE A 517 -20.06 4.01 34.69
C ILE A 517 -21.53 4.34 34.48
N GLU A 518 -22.23 4.76 35.54
CA GLU A 518 -23.63 5.16 35.50
C GLU A 518 -23.76 6.69 35.42
N PRO A 519 -23.71 7.31 34.23
CA PRO A 519 -23.86 8.75 34.11
C PRO A 519 -25.24 9.19 34.58
N SER A 520 -25.31 10.31 35.28
CA SER A 520 -26.59 10.96 35.57
C SER A 520 -27.22 11.49 34.27
N LEU A 521 -28.51 11.80 34.28
CA LEU A 521 -29.17 12.45 33.14
C LEU A 521 -28.47 13.78 32.75
N GLU A 522 -27.91 14.47 33.72
CA GLU A 522 -27.17 15.72 33.52
C GLU A 522 -25.82 15.48 32.85
N ASP A 523 -25.13 14.38 33.17
CA ASP A 523 -23.89 13.97 32.51
C ASP A 523 -24.15 13.58 31.06
N VAL A 524 -25.20 12.78 30.80
CA VAL A 524 -25.56 12.39 29.42
C VAL A 524 -25.91 13.62 28.58
N LYS A 525 -26.61 14.61 29.16
CA LYS A 525 -26.90 15.88 28.49
C LYS A 525 -25.63 16.70 28.23
N SER A 526 -24.74 16.79 29.21
CA SER A 526 -23.49 17.56 29.10
C SER A 526 -22.58 16.98 28.03
N ILE A 527 -22.48 15.65 27.95
CA ILE A 527 -21.79 14.94 26.87
C ILE A 527 -22.42 15.33 25.53
N ALA A 528 -23.74 15.20 25.37
CA ALA A 528 -24.39 15.51 24.11
C ALA A 528 -24.22 17.00 23.70
N LEU A 529 -24.27 17.94 24.64
CA LEU A 529 -23.98 19.36 24.38
C LEU A 529 -22.54 19.57 23.91
N ASN A 530 -21.56 18.90 24.51
CA ASN A 530 -20.15 18.96 24.10
C ASN A 530 -19.94 18.43 22.68
N TYR A 531 -20.73 17.45 22.25
CA TYR A 531 -20.74 16.94 20.87
C TYR A 531 -21.56 17.79 19.89
N GLY A 532 -21.97 19.00 20.29
CA GLY A 532 -22.62 19.98 19.43
C GLY A 532 -24.12 19.76 19.21
N PHE A 533 -24.75 18.94 20.05
CA PHE A 533 -26.20 18.80 20.05
C PHE A 533 -26.86 19.93 20.85
N GLN A 534 -28.08 20.28 20.46
CA GLN A 534 -28.96 21.22 21.16
C GLN A 534 -30.25 20.51 21.52
N ILE A 535 -30.68 20.64 22.78
CA ILE A 535 -31.97 20.11 23.23
C ILE A 535 -33.10 20.94 22.60
N GLU A 536 -34.01 20.29 21.87
CA GLU A 536 -35.19 20.91 21.27
C GLU A 536 -36.44 20.74 22.12
N LYS A 537 -36.60 19.57 22.72
CA LYS A 537 -37.71 19.25 23.62
C LYS A 537 -37.18 18.41 24.75
N GLU A 538 -37.69 18.67 25.94
CA GLU A 538 -37.43 17.88 27.14
C GLU A 538 -38.70 17.77 27.95
N LYS A 539 -39.03 16.55 28.38
CA LYS A 539 -40.14 16.24 29.28
C LYS A 539 -39.79 15.02 30.12
N THR A 540 -40.33 14.96 31.32
CA THR A 540 -40.35 13.72 32.10
C THR A 540 -41.68 13.01 31.85
N ILE A 541 -41.63 11.74 31.44
CA ILE A 541 -42.81 10.93 31.15
C ILE A 541 -42.88 9.82 32.19
N GLU A 542 -44.00 9.75 32.91
CA GLU A 542 -44.29 8.61 33.77
C GLU A 542 -44.55 7.38 32.90
N THR A 543 -43.81 6.31 33.14
CA THR A 543 -43.86 5.07 32.37
C THR A 543 -43.71 3.84 33.27
N THR A 544 -43.96 2.67 32.69
CA THR A 544 -43.79 1.37 33.31
C THR A 544 -42.85 0.52 32.46
N TYR A 545 -42.03 -0.32 33.10
CA TYR A 545 -41.12 -1.23 32.40
C TYR A 545 -41.44 -2.65 32.86
N THR A 546 -41.93 -3.51 31.94
CA THR A 546 -42.32 -4.91 32.17
C THR A 546 -43.16 -5.16 33.43
N ILE A 547 -44.49 -5.01 33.36
CA ILE A 547 -45.38 -5.19 34.54
C ILE A 547 -46.53 -6.16 34.26
N ASN A 548 -46.82 -7.02 35.25
CA ASN A 548 -48.10 -7.70 35.38
C ASN A 548 -49.16 -6.71 35.93
N PRO A 549 -50.18 -6.30 35.15
CA PRO A 549 -51.13 -5.27 35.55
C PRO A 549 -52.01 -5.66 36.76
N LYS A 550 -51.99 -6.94 37.17
CA LYS A 550 -52.70 -7.46 38.35
C LYS A 550 -51.83 -7.55 39.60
N SER A 551 -50.55 -7.17 39.54
CA SER A 551 -49.67 -7.14 40.72
C SER A 551 -50.11 -6.05 41.70
N MET A 552 -50.12 -6.37 42.99
CA MET A 552 -50.32 -5.39 44.06
C MET A 552 -49.13 -4.44 44.22
N MET A 553 -47.95 -4.85 43.74
CA MET A 553 -46.74 -4.02 43.66
C MET A 553 -46.54 -3.55 42.21
N GLN A 554 -46.57 -2.24 42.00
CA GLN A 554 -46.38 -1.61 40.68
C GLN A 554 -45.19 -0.66 40.74
N ASN A 555 -44.19 -0.90 39.89
CA ASN A 555 -43.03 -0.01 39.75
C ASN A 555 -43.35 1.06 38.69
N ARG A 556 -43.30 2.34 39.07
CA ARG A 556 -43.47 3.47 38.16
C ARG A 556 -42.12 4.15 37.98
N TYR A 557 -41.77 4.45 36.74
CA TYR A 557 -40.53 5.14 36.38
C TYR A 557 -40.85 6.50 35.81
N TYR A 558 -39.99 7.47 36.10
CA TYR A 558 -40.03 8.79 35.48
C TYR A 558 -38.95 8.82 34.40
N ALA A 559 -39.32 8.48 33.17
CA ALA A 559 -38.39 8.43 32.05
C ALA A 559 -38.11 9.83 31.51
N ALA A 560 -36.85 10.09 31.16
CA ALA A 560 -36.47 11.29 30.45
C ALA A 560 -36.85 11.13 28.97
N PHE A 561 -37.69 12.03 28.47
CA PHE A 561 -37.96 12.18 27.05
C PHE A 561 -37.33 13.46 26.55
N TRP A 562 -36.53 13.33 25.50
CA TRP A 562 -35.84 14.46 24.93
C TRP A 562 -35.54 14.23 23.47
N THR A 563 -35.62 15.32 22.71
CA THR A 563 -35.20 15.36 21.32
C THR A 563 -34.05 16.36 21.21
N MET A 564 -32.93 15.93 20.65
CA MET A 564 -31.78 16.78 20.41
C MET A 564 -31.48 16.89 18.91
N ARG A 565 -31.00 18.06 18.50
CA ARG A 565 -30.57 18.35 17.13
C ARG A 565 -29.09 18.73 17.11
N LYS A 566 -28.31 18.11 16.22
CA LYS A 566 -26.92 18.50 15.98
C LYS A 566 -26.88 19.85 15.24
N LYS A 567 -26.14 20.84 15.76
CA LYS A 567 -25.94 22.11 15.04
C LYS A 567 -25.14 21.84 13.76
N SER A 568 -25.59 22.37 12.63
CA SER A 568 -24.78 22.31 11.40
C SER A 568 -23.58 23.23 11.55
N ALA A 569 -22.40 22.77 11.13
CA ALA A 569 -21.20 23.57 11.05
C ALA A 569 -21.27 24.55 9.86
N THR A 570 -22.30 25.39 9.80
CA THR A 570 -22.47 26.43 8.77
C THR A 570 -23.22 27.62 9.35
N ALA A 571 -22.47 28.48 10.05
CA ALA A 571 -22.66 29.93 10.15
C ALA A 571 -21.78 30.42 11.31
N ARG A 572 -20.52 30.78 11.03
CA ARG A 572 -19.86 31.81 11.83
C ARG A 572 -20.68 33.07 11.61
N GLU A 573 -21.46 33.46 12.60
CA GLU A 573 -22.15 34.75 12.62
C GLU A 573 -21.12 35.86 12.46
N VAL A 574 -21.17 36.52 11.30
CA VAL A 574 -20.79 37.92 11.19
C VAL A 574 -21.82 38.70 11.99
N SER A 575 -21.51 38.98 13.25
CA SER A 575 -22.21 39.99 14.03
C SER A 575 -21.20 41.02 14.50
N LEU A 576 -21.27 42.18 13.86
CA LEU A 576 -20.62 43.41 14.28
C LEU A 576 -20.93 43.70 15.76
N ASN A 577 -19.87 43.99 16.53
CA ASN A 577 -19.72 45.24 17.28
C ASN A 577 -18.25 45.50 17.59
#